data_AF-A0A3S3PKL5-F1
#
_entry.id   AF-A0A3S3PKL5-F1
#
_cell.length_a   1.000
_cell.length_b   1.000
_cell.length_c   1.000
_cell.angle_alpha   90.00
_cell.angle_beta   90.00
_cell.angle_gamma   90.00
#
_symmetry.space_group_name_H-M   'P 1'
#
loop_
_entity.id
_entity.type
_entity.pdbx_description
1 polymer ?
#
loop_
_entity_poly.entity_id
_entity_poly.type
_entity_poly.pdbx_seq_one_letter_code
_entity_poly.pdbx_strand_id
1 'polypeptide(L)'
;MFSSLHPEAALYESTVTVKSAAFQHSELRKALRSQGAQVHLLTDVLFNRTQEDEDAFNKLRELANSSFVYDTTHLEDEYNSLKEMTNKFTGQKRSNFYKTMLEFRHKLDTAYQEKYRQEILQDLNANALINIIINRPTIVLHLQHWFDGDLFFLSLRQEVKLNSLNNLYFMRDQQITTNRGIVLLRSVTRASEKEVTRFAFKKLGFDIVGELTRGYAEGGDFLPAGDLVFIGQGLRTTADAVEEMLEKDYFGANEVAVVRDYQDFGAERLHLDTFFNILTDKDVLILEDVLNDNSKKRFVDLYVKNDTSAPKIGNYTKIISKMEFGQFLRRRGFKITTVTNEEQLNFAVNFLNLGNGNIVTPYGEPLYLDRLRKLGINVQYVDISTLTAGNGAVHCMTQVISRQRKAR
;
A
#
# COMPACT_ATOMS: atom_id res chain seq x y z
N MET A 1 0.51 -7.05 -15.29
CA MET A 1 0.52 -7.67 -13.95
C MET A 1 1.24 -9.00 -14.06
N PHE A 2 2.51 -9.06 -13.68
CA PHE A 2 3.20 -10.33 -13.42
C PHE A 2 2.89 -10.88 -12.01
N SER A 3 2.06 -10.15 -11.24
CA SER A 3 1.67 -10.41 -9.86
C SER A 3 0.97 -11.75 -9.60
N SER A 4 0.56 -12.47 -10.65
CA SER A 4 -0.15 -13.74 -10.54
C SER A 4 0.69 -14.98 -10.87
N LEU A 5 1.99 -14.85 -11.18
CA LEU A 5 2.81 -16.00 -11.55
C LEU A 5 3.20 -16.87 -10.34
N HIS A 6 3.22 -16.29 -9.14
CA HIS A 6 3.38 -17.03 -7.87
C HIS A 6 2.49 -16.39 -6.77
N PRO A 7 1.20 -16.80 -6.66
CA PRO A 7 0.22 -16.15 -5.79
C PRO A 7 0.64 -15.99 -4.32
N GLU A 8 1.20 -17.04 -3.70
CA GLU A 8 1.60 -17.01 -2.29
C GLU A 8 2.71 -15.98 -2.00
N ALA A 9 3.70 -15.87 -2.90
CA ALA A 9 4.76 -14.87 -2.81
C ALA A 9 4.24 -13.44 -3.01
N ALA A 10 3.07 -13.29 -3.64
CA ALA A 10 2.37 -12.02 -3.79
C ALA A 10 1.36 -11.76 -2.63
N LEU A 11 1.32 -12.62 -1.61
CA LEU A 11 0.36 -12.59 -0.50
C LEU A 11 -1.10 -12.84 -0.92
N TYR A 12 -1.33 -13.65 -1.95
CA TYR A 12 -2.67 -14.08 -2.38
C TYR A 12 -2.96 -15.51 -1.90
N GLU A 13 -4.19 -15.75 -1.42
CA GLU A 13 -4.66 -17.06 -0.95
C GLU A 13 -4.97 -18.04 -2.09
N SER A 14 -5.19 -17.53 -3.30
CA SER A 14 -5.53 -18.36 -4.46
C SER A 14 -5.07 -17.75 -5.78
N THR A 15 -5.19 -18.53 -6.86
CA THR A 15 -4.84 -18.06 -8.20
C THR A 15 -5.80 -16.98 -8.69
N VAL A 16 -5.25 -15.83 -9.07
CA VAL A 16 -6.02 -14.69 -9.57
C VAL A 16 -5.90 -14.62 -11.09
N THR A 17 -7.04 -14.66 -11.79
CA THR A 17 -7.05 -14.37 -13.24
C THR A 17 -7.02 -12.85 -13.45
N VAL A 18 -5.99 -12.35 -14.13
CA VAL A 18 -5.80 -10.91 -14.35
C VAL A 18 -7.00 -10.29 -15.08
N LYS A 19 -7.63 -11.03 -16.00
CA LYS A 19 -8.81 -10.56 -16.75
C LYS A 19 -10.01 -10.36 -15.83
N SER A 20 -10.34 -11.33 -14.98
CA SER A 20 -11.48 -11.19 -14.06
C SER A 20 -11.20 -10.16 -12.97
N ALA A 21 -9.98 -10.11 -12.43
CA ALA A 21 -9.56 -9.06 -11.50
C ALA A 21 -9.73 -7.65 -12.09
N ALA A 22 -9.27 -7.43 -13.33
CA ALA A 22 -9.43 -6.15 -14.02
C ALA A 22 -10.90 -5.81 -14.29
N PHE A 23 -11.72 -6.80 -14.65
CA PHE A 23 -13.17 -6.63 -14.84
C PHE A 23 -13.86 -6.24 -13.52
N GLN A 24 -13.69 -7.03 -12.46
CA GLN A 24 -14.28 -6.77 -11.15
C GLN A 24 -13.82 -5.42 -10.57
N HIS A 25 -12.54 -5.06 -10.74
CA HIS A 25 -12.03 -3.75 -10.34
C HIS A 25 -12.70 -2.61 -11.13
N SER A 26 -13.00 -2.84 -12.42
CA SER A 26 -13.77 -1.89 -13.23
C SER A 26 -15.21 -1.73 -12.74
N GLU A 27 -15.87 -2.84 -12.39
CA GLU A 27 -17.23 -2.81 -11.82
C GLU A 27 -17.28 -2.10 -10.47
N LEU A 28 -16.28 -2.32 -9.60
CA LEU A 28 -16.14 -1.56 -8.35
C LEU A 28 -16.05 -0.05 -8.64
N ARG A 29 -15.20 0.38 -9.57
CA ARG A 29 -15.09 1.80 -9.93
C ARG A 29 -16.41 2.36 -10.47
N LYS A 30 -17.16 1.59 -11.26
CA LYS A 30 -18.49 2.00 -11.74
C LYS A 30 -19.48 2.16 -10.59
N ALA A 31 -19.51 1.22 -9.64
CA ALA A 31 -20.37 1.29 -8.46
C ALA A 31 -20.09 2.53 -7.61
N LEU A 32 -18.81 2.83 -7.36
CA LEU A 32 -18.40 4.04 -6.65
C LEU A 32 -18.86 5.32 -7.38
N ARG A 33 -18.68 5.37 -8.71
CA ARG A 33 -19.12 6.51 -9.53
C ARG A 33 -20.63 6.66 -9.58
N SER A 34 -21.39 5.56 -9.64
CA SER A 34 -22.86 5.61 -9.63
C SER A 34 -23.43 6.17 -8.33
N GLN A 35 -22.67 6.09 -7.24
CA GLN A 35 -22.99 6.68 -5.95
C GLN A 35 -22.45 8.12 -5.79
N GLY A 36 -21.98 8.73 -6.88
CA GLY A 36 -21.53 10.13 -6.91
C GLY A 36 -20.08 10.35 -6.49
N ALA A 37 -19.30 9.30 -6.24
CA ALA A 37 -17.88 9.46 -5.91
C ALA A 37 -17.04 9.78 -7.15
N GLN A 38 -16.12 10.75 -7.01
CA GLN A 38 -15.03 10.92 -7.96
C GLN A 38 -13.96 9.87 -7.69
N VAL A 39 -13.62 9.07 -8.70
CA VAL A 39 -12.69 7.93 -8.57
C VAL A 39 -11.46 8.17 -9.42
N HIS A 40 -10.31 8.25 -8.75
CA HIS A 40 -8.99 8.34 -9.35
C HIS A 40 -8.31 6.97 -9.35
N LEU A 41 -7.92 6.47 -10.52
CA LEU A 41 -7.08 5.29 -10.61
C LEU A 41 -5.62 5.71 -10.47
N LEU A 42 -4.85 5.04 -9.61
CA LEU A 42 -3.45 5.41 -9.36
C LEU A 42 -2.63 5.49 -10.66
N THR A 43 -2.74 4.50 -11.55
CA THR A 43 -2.01 4.51 -12.83
C THR A 43 -2.42 5.67 -13.74
N ASP A 44 -3.70 6.03 -13.75
CA ASP A 44 -4.20 7.18 -14.52
C ASP A 44 -3.62 8.48 -13.94
N VAL A 45 -3.50 8.57 -12.61
CA VAL A 45 -2.85 9.71 -11.96
C VAL A 45 -1.37 9.77 -12.34
N LEU A 46 -0.64 8.65 -12.32
CA LEU A 46 0.77 8.63 -12.73
C LEU A 46 0.97 9.04 -14.19
N PHE A 47 0.02 8.72 -15.07
CA PHE A 47 0.13 8.94 -16.51
C PHE A 47 -0.38 10.33 -16.96
N ASN A 48 -1.59 10.70 -16.53
CA ASN A 48 -2.34 11.81 -17.11
C ASN A 48 -1.61 13.15 -16.94
N ARG A 49 -1.41 13.87 -18.04
CA ARG A 49 -0.73 15.17 -18.09
C ARG A 49 0.68 15.16 -17.50
N THR A 50 1.27 13.98 -17.23
CA THR A 50 2.63 13.90 -16.66
C THR A 50 3.67 14.29 -17.69
N GLN A 51 3.47 13.96 -18.96
CA GLN A 51 4.40 14.34 -20.02
C GLN A 51 4.27 15.81 -20.45
N GLU A 52 3.15 16.45 -20.11
CA GLU A 52 2.88 17.86 -20.40
C GLU A 52 3.50 18.81 -19.36
N ASP A 53 3.88 18.27 -18.21
CA ASP A 53 4.44 19.00 -17.07
C ASP A 53 5.87 18.48 -16.82
N GLU A 54 6.86 19.31 -17.17
CA GLU A 54 8.28 18.93 -17.11
C GLU A 54 8.73 18.57 -15.69
N ASP A 55 8.24 19.26 -14.66
CA ASP A 55 8.55 18.97 -13.26
C ASP A 55 7.95 17.63 -12.83
N ALA A 56 6.68 17.37 -13.21
CA ALA A 56 6.04 16.08 -12.95
C ALA A 56 6.75 14.93 -13.68
N PHE A 57 7.21 15.16 -14.92
CA PHE A 57 7.89 14.14 -15.70
C PHE A 57 9.28 13.83 -15.14
N ASN A 58 10.04 14.85 -14.71
CA ASN A 58 11.33 14.67 -14.06
C ASN A 58 11.19 13.90 -12.73
N LYS A 59 10.19 14.23 -11.91
CA LYS A 59 9.88 13.46 -10.69
C LYS A 59 9.48 12.01 -10.98
N LEU A 60 8.77 11.76 -12.09
CA LEU A 60 8.46 10.39 -12.52
C LEU A 60 9.73 9.62 -12.91
N ARG A 61 10.68 10.26 -13.60
CA ARG A 61 11.99 9.68 -13.94
C ARG A 61 12.81 9.39 -12.68
N GLU A 62 12.83 10.29 -11.71
CA GLU A 62 13.50 10.07 -10.41
C GLU A 62 12.90 8.87 -9.67
N LEU A 63 11.57 8.76 -9.66
CA LEU A 63 10.87 7.62 -9.05
C LEU A 63 11.18 6.31 -9.80
N ALA A 64 11.23 6.32 -11.13
CA ALA A 64 11.64 5.16 -11.93
C ALA A 64 13.11 4.78 -11.66
N ASN A 65 14.01 5.76 -11.57
CA ASN A 65 15.43 5.54 -11.28
C ASN A 65 15.66 4.90 -9.91
N SER A 66 14.87 5.28 -8.88
CA SER A 66 14.91 4.64 -7.56
C SER A 66 14.21 3.27 -7.50
N SER A 67 13.50 2.89 -8.55
CA SER A 67 12.77 1.61 -8.66
C SER A 67 13.49 0.57 -9.54
N PHE A 68 14.61 0.94 -10.18
CA PHE A 68 15.35 0.10 -11.11
C PHE A 68 16.79 -0.04 -10.63
N VAL A 69 17.31 -1.27 -10.54
CA VAL A 69 18.70 -1.54 -10.13
C VAL A 69 19.43 -2.33 -11.21
N TYR A 70 20.68 -1.96 -11.51
CA TYR A 70 21.65 -2.84 -12.15
C TYR A 70 22.44 -3.56 -11.06
N ASP A 71 22.39 -4.89 -11.05
CA ASP A 71 23.21 -5.70 -10.17
C ASP A 71 24.47 -6.14 -10.92
N THR A 72 25.59 -5.55 -10.52
CA THR A 72 26.93 -5.75 -11.09
C THR A 72 27.80 -6.68 -10.26
N THR A 73 27.26 -7.30 -9.20
CA THR A 73 28.05 -8.01 -8.18
C THR A 73 28.88 -9.17 -8.74
N HIS A 74 28.45 -9.79 -9.85
CA HIS A 74 29.14 -10.91 -10.49
C HIS A 74 30.24 -10.48 -11.48
N LEU A 75 30.20 -9.24 -11.97
CA LEU A 75 30.98 -8.84 -13.15
C LEU A 75 32.49 -8.89 -12.93
N GLU A 76 32.95 -8.49 -11.74
CA GLU A 76 34.39 -8.45 -11.43
C GLU A 76 34.99 -9.86 -11.33
N ASP A 77 34.28 -10.78 -10.67
CA ASP A 77 34.71 -12.17 -10.52
C ASP A 77 34.72 -12.92 -11.87
N GLU A 78 33.68 -12.72 -12.68
CA GLU A 78 33.60 -13.29 -14.04
C GLU A 78 34.72 -12.72 -14.93
N TYR A 79 35.01 -11.42 -14.84
CA TYR A 79 36.08 -10.79 -15.60
C TYR A 79 37.46 -11.34 -15.20
N ASN A 80 37.71 -11.51 -13.90
CA ASN A 80 38.95 -12.08 -13.39
C ASN A 80 39.12 -13.53 -13.84
N SER A 81 38.05 -14.33 -13.79
CA SER A 81 38.04 -15.71 -14.30
C SER A 81 38.38 -15.77 -15.79
N LEU A 82 37.85 -14.85 -16.61
CA LEU A 82 38.18 -14.77 -18.03
C LEU A 82 39.64 -14.36 -18.27
N LYS A 83 40.16 -13.43 -17.46
CA LYS A 83 41.55 -12.95 -17.58
C LYS A 83 42.55 -14.10 -17.43
N GLU A 84 42.27 -15.10 -16.60
CA GLU A 84 43.11 -16.30 -16.45
C GLU A 84 43.18 -17.15 -17.73
N MET A 85 42.13 -17.13 -18.57
CA MET A 85 42.11 -17.87 -19.84
C MET A 85 43.14 -17.34 -20.84
N THR A 86 43.61 -16.10 -20.70
CA THR A 86 44.58 -15.48 -21.62
C THR A 86 45.85 -16.32 -21.79
N ASN A 87 46.25 -17.05 -20.75
CA ASN A 87 47.45 -17.89 -20.77
C ASN A 87 47.36 -19.05 -21.78
N LYS A 88 46.15 -19.36 -22.26
CA LYS A 88 45.89 -20.40 -23.26
C LYS A 88 46.00 -19.89 -24.70
N PHE A 89 46.19 -18.59 -24.92
CA PHE A 89 46.22 -17.98 -26.25
C PHE A 89 47.62 -17.44 -26.59
N THR A 90 47.98 -17.51 -27.86
CA THR A 90 49.25 -17.00 -28.40
C THR A 90 49.01 -16.11 -29.63
N GLY A 91 50.05 -15.39 -30.07
CA GLY A 91 50.01 -14.58 -31.30
C GLY A 91 48.86 -13.56 -31.35
N GLN A 92 48.23 -13.46 -32.52
CA GLN A 92 47.14 -12.51 -32.79
C GLN A 92 45.95 -12.69 -31.85
N LYS A 93 45.57 -13.94 -31.56
CA LYS A 93 44.47 -14.27 -30.66
C LYS A 93 44.66 -13.69 -29.27
N ARG A 94 45.88 -13.75 -28.73
CA ARG A 94 46.21 -13.16 -27.42
C ARG A 94 46.11 -11.63 -27.45
N SER A 95 46.58 -11.01 -28.53
CA SER A 95 46.51 -9.56 -28.71
C SER A 95 45.06 -9.07 -28.78
N ASN A 96 44.23 -9.73 -29.60
CA ASN A 96 42.81 -9.43 -29.73
C ASN A 96 42.08 -9.59 -28.39
N PHE A 97 42.35 -10.68 -27.66
CA PHE A 97 41.77 -10.92 -26.34
C PHE A 97 42.08 -9.78 -25.35
N TYR A 98 43.36 -9.39 -25.20
CA TYR A 98 43.73 -8.31 -24.29
C TYR A 98 43.10 -6.97 -24.66
N LYS A 99 43.06 -6.64 -25.96
CA LYS A 99 42.44 -5.42 -26.45
C LYS A 99 40.96 -5.36 -26.05
N THR A 100 40.19 -6.40 -26.36
CA THR A 100 38.77 -6.48 -26.01
C THR A 100 38.55 -6.39 -24.50
N MET A 101 39.35 -7.11 -23.70
CA MET A 101 39.24 -7.06 -22.22
C MET A 101 39.47 -5.65 -21.68
N LEU A 102 40.52 -4.96 -22.14
CA LEU A 102 40.86 -3.61 -21.72
C LEU A 102 39.77 -2.61 -22.10
N GLU A 103 39.28 -2.68 -23.33
CA GLU A 103 38.19 -1.81 -23.82
C GLU A 103 36.90 -2.04 -23.02
N PHE A 104 36.63 -3.26 -22.58
CA PHE A 104 35.41 -3.61 -21.83
C PHE A 104 35.45 -3.20 -20.35
N ARG A 105 36.63 -3.05 -19.76
CA ARG A 105 36.84 -2.89 -18.30
C ARG A 105 35.95 -1.82 -17.66
N HIS A 106 35.76 -0.68 -18.32
CA HIS A 106 34.94 0.41 -17.78
C HIS A 106 33.46 0.03 -17.57
N LYS A 107 32.95 -0.96 -18.32
CA LYS A 107 31.57 -1.43 -18.20
C LYS A 107 31.31 -2.26 -16.94
N LEU A 108 32.36 -2.68 -16.23
CA LEU A 108 32.22 -3.38 -14.94
C LEU A 108 31.96 -2.40 -13.79
N ASP A 109 32.27 -1.11 -13.98
CA ASP A 109 32.12 -0.08 -12.96
C ASP A 109 30.64 0.18 -12.67
N THR A 110 30.25 0.01 -11.41
CA THR A 110 28.89 0.31 -10.93
C THR A 110 28.50 1.76 -11.23
N ALA A 111 29.40 2.73 -11.07
CA ALA A 111 29.10 4.13 -11.35
C ALA A 111 28.82 4.37 -12.84
N TYR A 112 29.54 3.66 -13.72
CA TYR A 112 29.26 3.68 -15.16
C TYR A 112 27.87 3.11 -15.45
N GLN A 113 27.51 1.97 -14.85
CA GLN A 113 26.19 1.35 -15.04
C GLN A 113 25.05 2.24 -14.49
N GLU A 114 25.25 2.92 -13.37
CA GLU A 114 24.28 3.87 -12.84
C GLU A 114 24.06 5.09 -13.75
N LYS A 115 25.14 5.61 -14.35
CA LYS A 115 25.04 6.69 -15.33
C LYS A 115 24.30 6.23 -16.59
N TYR A 116 24.66 5.06 -17.11
CA TYR A 116 23.99 4.46 -18.27
C TYR A 116 22.49 4.23 -18.00
N ARG A 117 22.13 3.79 -16.79
CA ARG A 117 20.74 3.68 -16.33
C ARG A 117 19.99 5.01 -16.46
N GLN A 118 20.58 6.09 -15.93
CA GLN A 118 19.96 7.41 -15.94
C GLN A 118 19.75 7.91 -17.38
N GLU A 119 20.74 7.72 -18.26
CA GLU A 119 20.64 8.07 -19.68
C GLU A 119 19.48 7.34 -20.36
N ILE A 120 19.36 6.02 -20.17
CA ILE A 120 18.23 5.24 -20.70
C ILE A 120 16.89 5.81 -20.22
N LEU A 121 16.76 6.10 -18.93
CA LEU A 121 15.51 6.59 -18.34
C LEU A 121 15.10 7.97 -18.86
N GLN A 122 16.04 8.80 -19.34
CA GLN A 122 15.70 10.10 -19.93
C GLN A 122 14.91 9.97 -21.23
N ASP A 123 15.21 8.94 -22.03
CA ASP A 123 14.61 8.74 -23.34
C ASP A 123 13.26 7.99 -23.30
N LEU A 124 12.88 7.45 -22.13
CA LEU A 124 11.65 6.70 -21.96
C LEU A 124 10.41 7.60 -21.84
N ASN A 125 9.30 7.14 -22.41
CA ASN A 125 7.99 7.76 -22.22
C ASN A 125 7.37 7.41 -20.84
N ALA A 126 6.30 8.11 -20.45
CA ALA A 126 5.66 7.91 -19.16
C ALA A 126 5.18 6.47 -18.92
N ASN A 127 4.66 5.78 -19.95
CA ASN A 127 4.20 4.41 -19.82
C ASN A 127 5.35 3.45 -19.48
N ALA A 128 6.50 3.60 -20.15
CA ALA A 128 7.68 2.80 -19.86
C ALA A 128 8.21 3.07 -18.45
N LEU A 129 8.26 4.33 -18.02
CA LEU A 129 8.66 4.70 -16.66
C LEU A 129 7.71 4.12 -15.60
N ILE A 130 6.39 4.21 -15.80
CA ILE A 130 5.38 3.64 -14.89
C ILE A 130 5.54 2.12 -14.81
N ASN A 131 5.79 1.44 -15.93
CA ASN A 131 6.06 0.01 -15.91
C ASN A 131 7.30 -0.35 -15.10
N ILE A 132 8.37 0.45 -15.19
CA ILE A 132 9.58 0.26 -14.36
C ILE A 132 9.24 0.45 -12.88
N ILE A 133 8.51 1.50 -12.53
CA ILE A 133 8.10 1.80 -11.14
C ILE A 133 7.28 0.65 -10.54
N ILE A 134 6.31 0.12 -11.30
CA ILE A 134 5.43 -0.94 -10.82
C ILE A 134 6.16 -2.28 -10.71
N ASN A 135 6.99 -2.64 -11.70
CA ASN A 135 7.60 -3.97 -11.74
C ASN A 135 8.90 -4.08 -10.94
N ARG A 136 9.53 -2.93 -10.61
CA ARG A 136 10.80 -2.80 -9.89
C ARG A 136 11.87 -3.80 -10.33
N PRO A 137 12.36 -3.69 -11.57
CA PRO A 137 13.31 -4.65 -12.10
C PRO A 137 14.69 -4.50 -11.43
N THR A 138 15.28 -5.64 -11.08
CA THR A 138 16.72 -5.77 -10.90
C THR A 138 17.27 -6.49 -12.13
N ILE A 139 18.09 -5.78 -12.89
CA ILE A 139 18.77 -6.33 -14.07
C ILE A 139 20.15 -6.81 -13.60
N VAL A 140 20.28 -8.12 -13.46
CA VAL A 140 21.53 -8.78 -13.07
C VAL A 140 22.39 -8.94 -14.32
N LEU A 141 23.57 -8.32 -14.31
CA LEU A 141 24.48 -8.30 -15.44
C LEU A 141 25.51 -9.42 -15.30
N HIS A 142 25.70 -10.16 -16.38
CA HIS A 142 26.72 -11.20 -16.50
C HIS A 142 27.52 -10.98 -17.77
N LEU A 143 28.76 -11.46 -17.79
CA LEU A 143 29.58 -11.54 -18.96
C LEU A 143 29.13 -12.69 -19.87
N GLN A 144 29.17 -12.43 -21.17
CA GLN A 144 29.03 -13.44 -22.21
C GLN A 144 30.13 -13.23 -23.24
N HIS A 145 30.79 -14.32 -23.63
CA HIS A 145 31.88 -14.27 -24.58
C HIS A 145 31.83 -15.41 -25.59
N TRP A 146 32.45 -15.21 -26.75
CA TRP A 146 32.65 -16.23 -27.76
C TRP A 146 33.87 -15.88 -28.63
N PHE A 147 34.28 -16.83 -29.47
CA PHE A 147 35.37 -16.65 -30.43
C PHE A 147 34.86 -16.88 -31.85
N ASP A 148 35.43 -16.12 -32.78
CA ASP A 148 35.37 -16.41 -34.22
C ASP A 148 36.80 -16.34 -34.78
N GLY A 149 37.41 -17.50 -35.00
CA GLY A 149 38.85 -17.61 -35.27
C GLY A 149 39.71 -17.01 -34.16
N ASP A 150 40.43 -15.93 -34.50
CA ASP A 150 41.30 -15.16 -33.60
C ASP A 150 40.59 -13.97 -32.94
N LEU A 151 39.34 -13.67 -33.30
CA LEU A 151 38.57 -12.59 -32.71
C LEU A 151 37.92 -13.08 -31.40
N PHE A 152 38.08 -12.28 -30.34
CA PHE A 152 37.42 -12.49 -29.07
C PHE A 152 36.34 -11.42 -28.88
N PHE A 153 35.12 -11.88 -28.65
CA PHE A 153 33.97 -11.03 -28.37
C PHE A 153 33.61 -11.13 -26.90
N LEU A 154 33.35 -9.98 -26.29
CA LEU A 154 32.89 -9.85 -24.91
C LEU A 154 31.70 -8.89 -24.87
N SER A 155 30.64 -9.32 -24.20
CA SER A 155 29.38 -8.59 -24.11
C SER A 155 28.75 -8.79 -22.73
N LEU A 156 27.72 -7.99 -22.44
CA LEU A 156 26.85 -8.24 -21.29
C LEU A 156 25.66 -9.07 -21.75
N ARG A 157 25.30 -10.09 -20.97
CA ARG A 157 23.97 -10.69 -20.96
C ARG A 157 23.26 -10.27 -19.68
N GLN A 158 21.93 -10.35 -19.67
CA GLN A 158 21.12 -9.96 -18.52
C GLN A 158 20.18 -11.07 -18.06
N GLU A 159 19.97 -11.12 -16.75
CA GLU A 159 18.85 -11.78 -16.09
C GLU A 159 17.95 -10.72 -15.46
N VAL A 160 16.63 -10.87 -15.54
CA VAL A 160 15.67 -9.91 -15.00
C VAL A 160 14.96 -10.51 -13.80
N LYS A 161 15.17 -9.92 -12.62
CA LYS A 161 14.42 -10.22 -11.40
C LYS A 161 13.38 -9.12 -11.19
N LEU A 162 12.13 -9.49 -10.90
CA LEU A 162 11.05 -8.54 -10.67
C LEU A 162 10.63 -8.56 -9.21
N ASN A 163 10.54 -7.37 -8.59
CA ASN A 163 9.98 -7.20 -7.25
C ASN A 163 8.75 -6.28 -7.30
N SER A 164 7.74 -6.76 -8.02
CA SER A 164 6.58 -5.95 -8.40
C SER A 164 5.73 -5.51 -7.20
N LEU A 165 5.14 -4.32 -7.29
CA LEU A 165 4.22 -3.76 -6.30
C LEU A 165 2.84 -4.44 -6.38
N ASN A 166 2.78 -5.73 -6.03
CA ASN A 166 1.62 -6.59 -6.25
C ASN A 166 0.38 -6.20 -5.43
N ASN A 167 0.59 -5.56 -4.28
CA ASN A 167 -0.49 -5.17 -3.38
C ASN A 167 -0.99 -3.75 -3.65
N LEU A 168 -0.39 -3.00 -4.59
CA LEU A 168 -0.68 -1.58 -4.80
C LEU A 168 -2.15 -1.25 -5.14
N TYR A 169 -2.96 -2.24 -5.53
CA TYR A 169 -4.41 -2.06 -5.68
C TYR A 169 -5.16 -1.97 -4.34
N PHE A 170 -4.56 -2.42 -3.24
CA PHE A 170 -4.94 -2.10 -1.87
C PHE A 170 -4.36 -0.75 -1.46
N MET A 171 -5.10 0.31 -1.76
CA MET A 171 -4.68 1.69 -1.48
C MET A 171 -4.88 2.11 -0.02
N ARG A 172 -5.41 1.26 0.84
CA ARG A 172 -5.73 1.64 2.22
C ARG A 172 -4.51 1.78 3.13
N ASP A 173 -3.46 0.98 2.94
CA ASP A 173 -2.51 0.73 4.03
C ASP A 173 -1.34 1.71 4.11
N GLN A 174 -0.92 2.30 2.99
CA GLN A 174 0.32 3.08 2.92
C GLN A 174 0.17 4.50 3.48
N GLN A 175 -1.07 4.96 3.66
CA GLN A 175 -1.39 6.31 4.08
C GLN A 175 -2.70 6.36 4.85
N ILE A 176 -2.94 7.48 5.51
CA ILE A 176 -4.26 7.87 5.97
C ILE A 176 -4.55 9.31 5.55
N THR A 177 -5.83 9.62 5.41
CA THR A 177 -6.32 10.98 5.19
C THR A 177 -6.95 11.46 6.48
N THR A 178 -6.38 12.50 7.07
CA THR A 178 -6.81 13.07 8.35
C THR A 178 -7.37 14.47 8.15
N ASN A 179 -7.88 15.10 9.22
CA ASN A 179 -8.35 16.49 9.15
C ASN A 179 -7.22 17.49 8.84
N ARG A 180 -5.95 17.08 8.96
CA ARG A 180 -4.77 17.89 8.64
C ARG A 180 -4.37 17.77 7.17
N GLY A 181 -4.61 16.61 6.56
CA GLY A 181 -4.13 16.25 5.23
C GLY A 181 -3.70 14.78 5.20
N ILE A 182 -2.82 14.43 4.27
CA ILE A 182 -2.36 13.06 4.10
C ILE A 182 -1.15 12.80 5.00
N VAL A 183 -1.19 11.69 5.73
CA VAL A 183 -0.06 11.19 6.51
C VAL A 183 0.39 9.89 5.87
N LEU A 184 1.66 9.83 5.47
CA LEU A 184 2.25 8.60 4.96
C LEU A 184 2.69 7.72 6.12
N LEU A 185 2.29 6.45 6.07
CA LEU A 185 2.57 5.49 7.11
C LEU A 185 3.83 4.68 6.79
N ARG A 186 4.33 3.99 7.81
CA ARG A 186 5.46 3.09 7.70
C ARG A 186 4.96 1.66 7.87
N SER A 187 4.87 0.92 6.76
CA SER A 187 4.56 -0.51 6.76
C SER A 187 5.84 -1.35 6.71
N VAL A 188 5.82 -2.52 7.35
CA VAL A 188 6.91 -3.50 7.33
C VAL A 188 7.05 -4.13 5.94
N THR A 189 5.93 -4.46 5.31
CA THR A 189 5.90 -5.27 4.07
C THR A 189 5.71 -4.43 2.82
N ARG A 190 5.28 -3.17 2.95
CA ARG A 190 4.84 -2.32 1.83
C ARG A 190 5.59 -0.99 1.72
N ALA A 191 6.79 -0.91 2.31
CA ALA A 191 7.57 0.33 2.40
C ALA A 191 7.91 0.95 1.03
N SER A 192 7.98 0.15 -0.03
CA SER A 192 8.30 0.58 -1.39
C SER A 192 7.13 1.25 -2.13
N GLU A 193 5.89 1.04 -1.68
CA GLU A 193 4.68 1.57 -2.33
C GLU A 193 4.44 3.05 -2.01
N LYS A 194 4.91 3.52 -0.85
CA LYS A 194 4.66 4.88 -0.34
C LYS A 194 5.14 5.99 -1.25
N GLU A 195 6.25 5.79 -1.96
CA GLU A 195 6.80 6.83 -2.85
C GLU A 195 5.95 6.98 -4.12
N VAL A 196 5.27 5.90 -4.54
CA VAL A 196 4.30 5.95 -5.64
C VAL A 196 3.07 6.74 -5.24
N THR A 197 2.53 6.47 -4.04
CA THR A 197 1.35 7.19 -3.55
C THR A 197 1.68 8.65 -3.22
N ARG A 198 2.88 8.94 -2.68
CA ARG A 198 3.39 10.31 -2.50
C ARG A 198 3.37 11.11 -3.80
N PHE A 199 3.92 10.56 -4.87
CA PHE A 199 3.91 11.22 -6.19
C PHE A 199 2.47 11.51 -6.63
N ALA A 200 1.59 10.50 -6.51
CA ALA A 200 0.20 10.63 -6.92
C ALA A 200 -0.56 11.71 -6.13
N PHE A 201 -0.41 11.76 -4.81
CA PHE A 201 -1.06 12.77 -3.97
C PHE A 201 -0.59 14.18 -4.27
N LYS A 202 0.72 14.39 -4.43
CA LYS A 202 1.27 15.70 -4.82
C LYS A 202 0.74 16.15 -6.17
N LYS A 203 0.68 15.23 -7.15
CA LYS A 203 0.15 15.53 -8.48
C LYS A 203 -1.34 15.87 -8.47
N LEU A 204 -2.10 15.24 -7.57
CA LEU A 204 -3.50 15.55 -7.33
C LEU A 204 -3.71 16.85 -6.52
N GLY A 205 -2.63 17.49 -6.04
CA GLY A 205 -2.70 18.73 -5.26
C GLY A 205 -3.06 18.54 -3.79
N PHE A 206 -2.88 17.33 -3.24
CA PHE A 206 -3.12 17.07 -1.82
C PHE A 206 -1.85 17.28 -0.99
N ASP A 207 -2.01 17.94 0.15
CA ASP A 207 -0.95 18.16 1.11
C ASP A 207 -0.59 16.87 1.86
N ILE A 208 0.70 16.56 1.86
CA ILE A 208 1.27 15.52 2.72
C ILE A 208 1.82 16.23 3.94
N VAL A 209 1.09 16.13 5.05
CA VAL A 209 1.38 16.86 6.29
C VAL A 209 2.38 16.15 7.18
N GLY A 210 2.65 14.88 6.91
CA GLY A 210 3.57 14.10 7.72
C GLY A 210 3.90 12.75 7.12
N GLU A 211 5.02 12.21 7.59
CA GLU A 211 5.41 10.82 7.42
C GLU A 211 5.82 10.28 8.79
N LEU A 212 5.47 9.02 9.05
CA LEU A 212 5.89 8.30 10.25
C LEU A 212 7.37 7.95 10.20
N THR A 213 8.07 8.23 11.30
CA THR A 213 9.51 7.98 11.45
C THR A 213 9.81 6.85 12.44
N ARG A 214 8.91 6.60 13.39
CA ARG A 214 8.96 5.58 14.43
C ARG A 214 7.78 4.63 14.32
N GLY A 215 7.96 3.42 14.84
CA GLY A 215 6.94 2.38 14.80
C GLY A 215 6.53 1.96 13.39
N TYR A 216 5.45 1.18 13.34
CA TYR A 216 4.78 0.78 12.11
C TYR A 216 3.29 1.06 12.24
N ALA A 217 2.64 1.39 11.13
CA ALA A 217 1.21 1.58 11.06
C ALA A 217 0.70 1.25 9.65
N GLU A 218 -0.56 0.81 9.58
CA GLU A 218 -1.26 0.56 8.32
C GLU A 218 -2.65 1.21 8.38
N GLY A 219 -3.08 1.80 7.27
CA GLY A 219 -4.29 2.62 7.23
C GLY A 219 -5.60 1.85 7.45
N GLY A 220 -5.62 0.51 7.34
CA GLY A 220 -6.76 -0.32 7.73
C GLY A 220 -7.14 -0.17 9.21
N ASP A 221 -6.20 0.26 10.06
CA ASP A 221 -6.47 0.55 11.46
C ASP A 221 -7.13 1.91 11.71
N PHE A 222 -7.18 2.80 10.71
CA PHE A 222 -7.66 4.17 10.89
C PHE A 222 -9.06 4.38 10.30
N LEU A 223 -10.02 4.73 11.17
CA LEU A 223 -11.40 4.99 10.78
C LEU A 223 -11.84 6.38 11.29
N PRO A 224 -12.00 7.38 10.41
CA PRO A 224 -12.49 8.69 10.80
C PRO A 224 -14.01 8.67 11.06
N ALA A 225 -14.44 9.24 12.19
CA ALA A 225 -15.83 9.29 12.65
C ALA A 225 -16.26 10.73 13.01
N GLY A 226 -15.89 11.69 12.17
CA GLY A 226 -16.13 13.11 12.42
C GLY A 226 -15.01 13.74 13.24
N ASP A 227 -15.35 14.31 14.40
CA ASP A 227 -14.36 14.92 15.32
C ASP A 227 -13.71 13.88 16.25
N LEU A 228 -14.27 12.67 16.28
CA LEU A 228 -13.68 11.46 16.84
C LEU A 228 -13.05 10.65 15.70
N VAL A 229 -11.87 10.09 15.93
CA VAL A 229 -11.26 9.09 15.06
C VAL A 229 -10.94 7.84 15.84
N PHE A 230 -11.02 6.68 15.20
CA PHE A 230 -10.56 5.42 15.75
C PHE A 230 -9.22 5.04 15.11
N ILE A 231 -8.30 4.53 15.92
CA ILE A 231 -7.04 3.95 15.45
C ILE A 231 -6.81 2.62 16.16
N GLY A 232 -6.67 1.54 15.41
CA GLY A 232 -6.25 0.23 15.91
C GLY A 232 -4.81 0.27 16.41
N GLN A 233 -4.53 -0.44 17.51
CA GLN A 233 -3.18 -0.66 18.02
C GLN A 233 -3.03 -2.16 18.30
N GLY A 234 -2.16 -2.83 17.54
CA GLY A 234 -2.05 -4.29 17.51
C GLY A 234 -0.93 -4.78 16.59
N LEU A 235 -1.22 -5.76 15.74
CA LEU A 235 -0.23 -6.46 14.90
C LEU A 235 0.47 -5.57 13.86
N ARG A 236 -0.26 -4.65 13.23
CA ARG A 236 0.27 -3.79 12.14
C ARG A 236 0.50 -2.36 12.53
N THR A 237 -0.21 -1.88 13.57
CA THR A 237 -0.04 -0.55 14.13
C THR A 237 0.51 -0.61 15.54
N THR A 238 1.75 -0.17 15.72
CA THR A 238 2.48 -0.23 16.98
C THR A 238 2.17 0.96 17.89
N ALA A 239 2.44 0.80 19.20
CA ALA A 239 2.28 1.88 20.17
C ALA A 239 3.13 3.12 19.81
N ASP A 240 4.39 2.92 19.40
CA ASP A 240 5.30 4.00 18.98
C ASP A 240 4.74 4.84 17.81
N ALA A 241 4.06 4.20 16.86
CA ALA A 241 3.44 4.91 15.73
C ALA A 241 2.26 5.76 16.22
N VAL A 242 1.39 5.20 17.05
CA VAL A 242 0.26 5.94 17.64
C VAL A 242 0.76 7.12 18.49
N GLU A 243 1.80 6.91 19.29
CA GLU A 243 2.42 7.95 20.10
C GLU A 243 2.99 9.09 19.23
N GLU A 244 3.75 8.77 18.18
CA GLU A 244 4.25 9.79 17.24
C GLU A 244 3.10 10.56 16.57
N MET A 245 2.01 9.89 16.19
CA MET A 245 0.85 10.55 15.57
C MET A 245 0.14 11.51 16.53
N LEU A 246 0.09 11.18 17.83
CA LEU A 246 -0.45 12.06 18.87
C LEU A 246 0.50 13.24 19.12
N GLU A 247 1.80 12.98 19.29
CA GLU A 247 2.84 14.01 19.50
C GLU A 247 2.84 15.06 18.39
N LYS A 248 2.80 14.62 17.14
CA LYS A 248 2.87 15.49 15.95
C LYS A 248 1.52 16.02 15.48
N ASP A 249 0.43 15.72 16.20
CA ASP A 249 -0.93 16.12 15.85
C ASP A 249 -1.34 15.71 14.42
N TYR A 250 -0.87 14.54 13.97
CA TYR A 250 -1.15 14.02 12.63
C TYR A 250 -2.63 13.70 12.42
N PHE A 251 -3.37 13.30 13.47
CA PHE A 251 -4.81 13.05 13.40
C PHE A 251 -5.63 14.30 13.10
N GLY A 252 -5.25 15.46 13.66
CA GLY A 252 -6.04 16.70 13.55
C GLY A 252 -7.48 16.59 14.06
N ALA A 253 -7.78 15.62 14.92
CA ALA A 253 -9.10 15.36 15.48
C ALA A 253 -9.20 15.92 16.91
N ASN A 254 -10.43 16.16 17.39
CA ASN A 254 -10.61 16.58 18.78
C ASN A 254 -10.46 15.39 19.74
N GLU A 255 -10.87 14.21 19.28
CA GLU A 255 -10.80 12.98 20.06
C GLU A 255 -10.18 11.85 19.23
N VAL A 256 -9.29 11.06 19.86
CA VAL A 256 -8.65 9.87 19.27
C VAL A 256 -8.93 8.69 20.18
N ALA A 257 -9.72 7.72 19.71
CA ALA A 257 -9.97 6.45 20.38
C ALA A 257 -8.96 5.40 19.87
N VAL A 258 -7.98 5.09 20.71
CA VAL A 258 -6.99 4.04 20.41
C VAL A 258 -7.58 2.69 20.82
N VAL A 259 -7.95 1.87 19.84
CA VAL A 259 -8.56 0.54 20.00
C VAL A 259 -7.47 -0.52 20.07
N ARG A 260 -7.17 -0.99 21.29
CA ARG A 260 -6.06 -1.87 21.61
C ARG A 260 -6.46 -3.33 21.58
N ASP A 261 -5.66 -4.12 20.88
CA ASP A 261 -5.61 -5.58 21.01
C ASP A 261 -4.47 -5.97 21.97
N TYR A 262 -4.76 -6.91 22.88
CA TYR A 262 -3.80 -7.43 23.85
C TYR A 262 -3.63 -8.95 23.77
N GLN A 263 -4.50 -9.67 23.05
CA GLN A 263 -4.69 -11.11 23.26
C GLN A 263 -5.06 -11.89 22.00
N ASP A 264 -5.78 -11.27 21.06
CA ASP A 264 -6.41 -12.00 19.96
C ASP A 264 -5.38 -12.37 18.87
N PHE A 265 -4.56 -11.39 18.44
CA PHE A 265 -3.44 -11.56 17.50
C PHE A 265 -3.76 -12.42 16.26
N GLY A 266 -5.03 -12.56 15.88
CA GLY A 266 -5.48 -13.34 14.72
C GLY A 266 -5.17 -12.61 13.42
N ALA A 267 -4.60 -13.34 12.45
CA ALA A 267 -4.24 -12.78 11.15
C ALA A 267 -5.46 -12.35 10.31
N GLU A 268 -6.61 -12.95 10.57
CA GLU A 268 -7.91 -12.61 9.97
C GLU A 268 -8.54 -11.34 10.57
N ARG A 269 -8.01 -10.87 11.72
CA ARG A 269 -8.41 -9.63 12.43
C ARG A 269 -7.24 -8.66 12.52
N LEU A 270 -6.47 -8.60 11.44
CA LEU A 270 -5.20 -7.89 11.35
C LEU A 270 -5.34 -6.38 11.62
N HIS A 271 -6.39 -5.78 11.08
CA HIS A 271 -6.69 -4.35 11.15
C HIS A 271 -8.07 -4.09 11.75
N LEU A 272 -8.29 -2.89 12.28
CA LEU A 272 -9.57 -2.46 12.82
C LEU A 272 -10.74 -2.62 11.81
N ASP A 273 -10.52 -2.27 10.54
CA ASP A 273 -11.56 -2.34 9.49
C ASP A 273 -11.96 -3.76 9.05
N THR A 274 -11.31 -4.79 9.58
CA THR A 274 -11.66 -6.19 9.33
C THR A 274 -12.75 -6.71 10.27
N PHE A 275 -12.92 -6.09 11.43
CA PHE A 275 -13.90 -6.51 12.44
C PHE A 275 -14.76 -5.37 12.99
N PHE A 276 -14.48 -4.12 12.65
CA PHE A 276 -15.29 -2.95 13.00
C PHE A 276 -15.38 -1.94 11.85
N ASN A 277 -16.56 -1.43 11.55
CA ASN A 277 -16.74 -0.36 10.57
C ASN A 277 -17.97 0.51 10.88
N ILE A 278 -18.02 1.70 10.29
CA ILE A 278 -19.02 2.74 10.58
C ILE A 278 -20.04 2.78 9.45
N LEU A 279 -21.33 2.61 9.78
CA LEU A 279 -22.44 2.68 8.82
C LEU A 279 -22.97 4.10 8.70
N THR A 280 -23.16 4.78 9.82
CA THR A 280 -23.66 6.17 9.92
C THR A 280 -23.01 6.89 11.10
N ASP A 281 -23.36 8.16 11.33
CA ASP A 281 -22.93 8.93 12.51
C ASP A 281 -23.28 8.24 13.86
N LYS A 282 -24.25 7.31 13.87
CA LYS A 282 -24.72 6.63 15.08
C LYS A 282 -24.79 5.13 14.98
N ASP A 283 -24.56 4.53 13.81
CA ASP A 283 -24.68 3.09 13.59
C ASP A 283 -23.32 2.51 13.20
N VAL A 284 -22.94 1.41 13.85
CA VAL A 284 -21.69 0.70 13.59
C VAL A 284 -21.94 -0.79 13.38
N LEU A 285 -21.04 -1.43 12.66
CA LEU A 285 -20.99 -2.87 12.45
C LEU A 285 -19.75 -3.43 13.15
N ILE A 286 -19.90 -4.49 13.96
CA ILE A 286 -18.79 -5.11 14.67
C ILE A 286 -18.91 -6.63 14.71
N LEU A 287 -17.80 -7.35 14.68
CA LEU A 287 -17.77 -8.79 14.93
C LEU A 287 -18.30 -9.11 16.34
N GLU A 288 -19.27 -10.02 16.44
CA GLU A 288 -19.90 -10.40 17.71
C GLU A 288 -18.91 -10.90 18.75
N ASP A 289 -17.89 -11.65 18.32
CA ASP A 289 -16.86 -12.19 19.17
C ASP A 289 -16.06 -11.11 19.91
N VAL A 290 -15.85 -9.94 19.30
CA VAL A 290 -15.14 -8.82 19.94
C VAL A 290 -15.92 -8.29 21.17
N LEU A 291 -17.24 -8.54 21.22
CA LEU A 291 -18.10 -8.17 22.34
C LEU A 291 -18.23 -9.30 23.38
N ASN A 292 -18.28 -10.54 22.92
CA ASN A 292 -18.73 -11.68 23.72
C ASN A 292 -17.61 -12.62 24.15
N ASP A 293 -16.54 -12.75 23.35
CA ASP A 293 -15.41 -13.62 23.62
C ASP A 293 -14.31 -12.84 24.35
N ASN A 294 -14.01 -13.25 25.58
CA ASN A 294 -12.98 -12.61 26.41
C ASN A 294 -11.58 -12.62 25.77
N SER A 295 -11.26 -13.61 24.94
CA SER A 295 -9.97 -13.70 24.24
C SER A 295 -9.87 -12.73 23.06
N LYS A 296 -11.00 -12.22 22.56
CA LYS A 296 -11.10 -11.32 21.41
C LYS A 296 -11.51 -9.89 21.80
N LYS A 297 -11.63 -9.59 23.09
CA LYS A 297 -12.00 -8.24 23.56
C LYS A 297 -10.97 -7.20 23.15
N ARG A 298 -11.47 -6.05 22.71
CA ARG A 298 -10.68 -4.84 22.47
C ARG A 298 -10.93 -3.80 23.56
N PHE A 299 -9.94 -2.96 23.82
CA PHE A 299 -10.03 -1.90 24.83
C PHE A 299 -9.67 -0.55 24.26
N VAL A 300 -10.28 0.52 24.75
CA VAL A 300 -10.11 1.88 24.27
C VAL A 300 -9.38 2.72 25.30
N ASP A 301 -8.32 3.37 24.84
CA ASP A 301 -7.76 4.57 25.47
C ASP A 301 -8.27 5.79 24.68
N LEU A 302 -8.97 6.71 25.35
CA LEU A 302 -9.46 7.94 24.71
C LEU A 302 -8.51 9.10 25.01
N TYR A 303 -8.04 9.72 23.95
CA TYR A 303 -7.21 10.92 23.99
C TYR A 303 -8.02 12.12 23.50
N VAL A 304 -8.02 13.21 24.27
CA VAL A 304 -8.74 14.45 23.93
C VAL A 304 -7.77 15.59 23.78
N LYS A 305 -7.92 16.33 22.69
CA LYS A 305 -7.07 17.46 22.34
C LYS A 305 -7.31 18.65 23.28
N ASN A 306 -6.22 19.29 23.70
CA ASN A 306 -6.18 20.46 24.57
C ASN A 306 -6.80 20.29 25.97
N ASP A 307 -7.15 19.07 26.37
CA ASP A 307 -7.62 18.78 27.72
C ASP A 307 -6.47 18.91 28.75
N THR A 308 -6.77 19.32 29.98
CA THR A 308 -5.76 19.62 31.02
C THR A 308 -5.85 18.72 32.25
N SER A 309 -6.61 17.62 32.18
CA SER A 309 -6.89 16.76 33.33
C SER A 309 -5.76 15.79 33.70
N ALA A 310 -4.83 15.51 32.79
CA ALA A 310 -3.74 14.56 32.97
C ALA A 310 -2.51 14.96 32.11
N PRO A 311 -1.37 14.25 32.21
CA PRO A 311 -0.20 14.51 31.36
C PRO A 311 -0.52 14.38 29.86
N LYS A 312 0.11 15.25 29.07
CA LYS A 312 -0.09 15.36 27.62
C LYS A 312 0.92 14.53 26.83
N ILE A 313 0.47 14.02 25.69
CA ILE A 313 1.30 13.56 24.57
C ILE A 313 1.01 14.51 23.41
N GLY A 314 2.00 15.36 23.05
CA GLY A 314 1.76 16.50 22.15
C GLY A 314 0.63 17.39 22.67
N ASN A 315 -0.43 17.52 21.88
CA ASN A 315 -1.62 18.30 22.23
C ASN A 315 -2.75 17.48 22.87
N TYR A 316 -2.55 16.18 23.15
CA TYR A 316 -3.61 15.27 23.57
C TYR A 316 -3.40 14.78 25.00
N THR A 317 -4.51 14.62 25.73
CA THR A 317 -4.52 14.07 27.10
C THR A 317 -5.34 12.81 27.13
N LYS A 318 -4.82 11.74 27.75
CA LYS A 318 -5.57 10.50 27.93
C LYS A 318 -6.57 10.68 29.08
N ILE A 319 -7.86 10.64 28.77
CA ILE A 319 -8.95 10.80 29.74
C ILE A 319 -9.69 9.51 30.06
N ILE A 320 -9.60 8.51 29.17
CA ILE A 320 -10.09 7.15 29.41
C ILE A 320 -8.92 6.19 29.19
N SER A 321 -8.79 5.22 30.09
CA SER A 321 -7.79 4.16 30.00
C SER A 321 -8.50 2.80 30.08
N LYS A 322 -8.22 1.92 29.11
CA LYS A 322 -8.62 0.51 29.09
C LYS A 322 -10.13 0.26 29.29
N MET A 323 -10.99 1.07 28.65
CA MET A 323 -12.44 0.81 28.62
C MET A 323 -12.76 -0.27 27.58
N GLU A 324 -13.63 -1.25 27.88
CA GLU A 324 -14.03 -2.25 26.89
C GLU A 324 -14.65 -1.56 25.65
N PHE A 325 -14.26 -1.97 24.43
CA PHE A 325 -14.64 -1.28 23.20
C PHE A 325 -16.17 -1.24 22.98
N GLY A 326 -16.87 -2.35 23.23
CA GLY A 326 -18.33 -2.38 23.18
C GLY A 326 -18.98 -1.43 24.20
N GLN A 327 -18.41 -1.31 25.40
CA GLN A 327 -18.86 -0.35 26.40
C GLN A 327 -18.63 1.09 25.95
N PHE A 328 -17.46 1.38 25.38
CA PHE A 328 -17.11 2.70 24.84
C PHE A 328 -18.12 3.13 23.76
N LEU A 329 -18.39 2.26 22.78
CA LEU A 329 -19.34 2.53 21.70
C LEU A 329 -20.74 2.86 22.24
N ARG A 330 -21.26 2.04 23.17
CA ARG A 330 -22.57 2.30 23.80
C ARG A 330 -22.61 3.62 24.57
N ARG A 331 -21.55 3.96 25.32
CA ARG A 331 -21.45 5.24 26.06
C ARG A 331 -21.39 6.45 25.14
N ARG A 332 -20.81 6.31 23.95
CA ARG A 332 -20.81 7.34 22.91
C ARG A 332 -22.13 7.42 22.12
N GLY A 333 -23.09 6.55 22.42
CA GLY A 333 -24.41 6.54 21.80
C GLY A 333 -24.46 5.84 20.44
N PHE A 334 -23.44 5.04 20.10
CA PHE A 334 -23.49 4.20 18.91
C PHE A 334 -24.46 3.02 19.11
N LYS A 335 -25.28 2.76 18.09
CA LYS A 335 -26.07 1.55 17.93
C LYS A 335 -25.20 0.50 17.26
N ILE A 336 -25.05 -0.64 17.92
CA ILE A 336 -24.19 -1.72 17.49
C ILE A 336 -25.02 -2.75 16.75
N THR A 337 -24.68 -3.00 15.49
CA THR A 337 -25.10 -4.18 14.72
C THR A 337 -23.95 -5.17 14.71
N THR A 338 -24.22 -6.45 14.95
CA THR A 338 -23.18 -7.47 14.92
C THR A 338 -23.12 -8.20 13.59
N VAL A 339 -21.93 -8.71 13.25
CA VAL A 339 -21.73 -9.76 12.25
C VAL A 339 -21.22 -11.03 12.91
N THR A 340 -21.52 -12.16 12.30
CA THR A 340 -20.97 -13.45 12.71
C THR A 340 -19.52 -13.62 12.25
N ASN A 341 -18.82 -14.61 12.78
CA ASN A 341 -17.48 -14.95 12.31
C ASN A 341 -17.47 -15.36 10.82
N GLU A 342 -18.49 -16.08 10.35
CA GLU A 342 -18.62 -16.45 8.93
C GLU A 342 -18.80 -15.22 8.03
N GLU A 343 -19.65 -14.27 8.44
CA GLU A 343 -19.83 -13.02 7.71
C GLU A 343 -18.52 -12.21 7.69
N GLN A 344 -17.78 -12.17 8.80
CA GLN A 344 -16.49 -11.47 8.89
C GLN A 344 -15.42 -12.07 7.97
N LEU A 345 -15.28 -13.40 7.97
CA LEU A 345 -14.33 -14.10 7.09
C LEU A 345 -14.66 -13.88 5.61
N ASN A 346 -15.92 -13.61 5.27
CA ASN A 346 -16.36 -13.24 3.93
C ASN A 346 -16.45 -11.72 3.70
N PHE A 347 -15.67 -10.94 4.47
CA PHE A 347 -15.48 -9.49 4.32
C PHE A 347 -16.75 -8.63 4.50
N ALA A 348 -17.76 -9.12 5.23
CA ALA A 348 -18.99 -8.35 5.50
C ALA A 348 -18.75 -7.01 6.22
N VAL A 349 -17.64 -6.86 6.94
CA VAL A 349 -17.28 -5.62 7.63
C VAL A 349 -16.49 -4.67 6.74
N ASN A 350 -15.79 -5.18 5.72
CA ASN A 350 -14.84 -4.42 4.89
C ASN A 350 -15.54 -3.72 3.71
N PHE A 351 -16.63 -3.01 3.99
CA PHE A 351 -17.35 -2.17 3.04
C PHE A 351 -16.81 -0.73 3.03
N LEU A 352 -17.02 -0.01 1.93
CA LEU A 352 -16.76 1.44 1.88
C LEU A 352 -18.04 2.22 2.14
N ASN A 353 -18.01 3.08 3.17
CA ASN A 353 -19.04 4.05 3.44
C ASN A 353 -18.87 5.29 2.53
N LEU A 354 -19.87 5.65 1.74
CA LEU A 354 -19.85 6.81 0.83
C LEU A 354 -20.57 8.04 1.41
N GLY A 355 -21.09 7.93 2.62
CA GLY A 355 -21.86 8.97 3.30
C GLY A 355 -23.36 8.90 2.97
N ASN A 356 -24.16 9.66 3.71
CA ASN A 356 -25.63 9.72 3.55
C ASN A 356 -26.31 8.33 3.60
N GLY A 357 -25.78 7.40 4.39
CA GLY A 357 -26.30 6.03 4.50
C GLY A 357 -26.02 5.13 3.29
N ASN A 358 -25.16 5.54 2.35
CA ASN A 358 -24.79 4.72 1.19
C ASN A 358 -23.50 3.95 1.47
N ILE A 359 -23.50 2.65 1.19
CA ILE A 359 -22.29 1.81 1.29
C ILE A 359 -22.13 0.94 0.05
N VAL A 360 -20.88 0.58 -0.26
CA VAL A 360 -20.53 -0.45 -1.24
C VAL A 360 -19.87 -1.62 -0.52
N THR A 361 -20.44 -2.82 -0.66
CA THR A 361 -20.01 -4.03 0.06
C THR A 361 -19.59 -5.16 -0.90
N PRO A 362 -18.55 -5.95 -0.55
CA PRO A 362 -18.18 -7.16 -1.26
C PRO A 362 -19.04 -8.38 -0.89
N TYR A 363 -19.88 -8.26 0.15
CA TYR A 363 -20.61 -9.39 0.72
C TYR A 363 -22.08 -9.37 0.28
N GLY A 364 -22.43 -10.29 -0.61
CA GLY A 364 -23.70 -10.30 -1.36
C GLY A 364 -24.82 -11.13 -0.74
N GLU A 365 -24.64 -11.66 0.47
CA GLU A 365 -25.63 -12.54 1.10
C GLU A 365 -26.98 -11.83 1.37
N PRO A 366 -28.11 -12.36 0.87
CA PRO A 366 -29.40 -11.67 0.94
C PRO A 366 -29.84 -11.27 2.35
N LEU A 367 -29.60 -12.12 3.36
CA LEU A 367 -29.98 -11.84 4.75
C LEU A 367 -29.17 -10.68 5.35
N TYR A 368 -27.87 -10.62 5.04
CA TYR A 368 -27.01 -9.51 5.44
C TYR A 368 -27.46 -8.20 4.78
N LEU A 369 -27.73 -8.23 3.48
CA LEU A 369 -28.19 -7.06 2.73
C LEU A 369 -29.55 -6.55 3.25
N ASP A 370 -30.48 -7.46 3.53
CA ASP A 370 -31.79 -7.11 4.11
C ASP A 370 -31.65 -6.51 5.52
N ARG A 371 -30.77 -7.07 6.35
CA ARG A 371 -30.44 -6.53 7.68
C ARG A 371 -29.96 -5.08 7.59
N LEU A 372 -29.07 -4.76 6.65
CA LEU A 372 -28.60 -3.39 6.45
C LEU A 372 -29.69 -2.46 5.91
N ARG A 373 -30.52 -2.92 4.96
CA ARG A 373 -31.63 -2.11 4.42
C ARG A 373 -32.66 -1.76 5.50
N LYS A 374 -32.95 -2.67 6.43
CA LYS A 374 -33.83 -2.42 7.59
C LYS A 374 -33.28 -1.35 8.54
N LEU A 375 -31.96 -1.13 8.55
CA LEU A 375 -31.31 -0.04 9.27
C LEU A 375 -31.35 1.30 8.51
N GLY A 376 -31.96 1.33 7.32
CA GLY A 376 -32.00 2.52 6.46
C GLY A 376 -30.73 2.72 5.62
N ILE A 377 -29.87 1.70 5.51
CA ILE A 377 -28.65 1.75 4.71
C ILE A 377 -28.97 1.41 3.26
N ASN A 378 -28.58 2.28 2.34
CA ASN A 378 -28.56 2.00 0.91
C ASN A 378 -27.28 1.21 0.57
N VAL A 379 -27.40 -0.12 0.60
CA VAL A 379 -26.30 -1.05 0.36
C VAL A 379 -26.26 -1.48 -1.11
N GLN A 380 -25.12 -1.25 -1.77
CA GLN A 380 -24.81 -1.75 -3.09
C GLN A 380 -23.77 -2.87 -3.00
N TYR A 381 -24.14 -4.07 -3.44
CA TYR A 381 -23.21 -5.19 -3.59
C TYR A 381 -22.40 -5.06 -4.88
N VAL A 382 -21.12 -5.43 -4.83
CA VAL A 382 -20.25 -5.60 -6.00
C VAL A 382 -19.47 -6.89 -5.84
N ASP A 383 -19.52 -7.76 -6.85
CA ASP A 383 -18.67 -8.95 -6.89
C ASP A 383 -17.21 -8.55 -7.16
N ILE A 384 -16.38 -8.77 -6.15
CA ILE A 384 -14.93 -8.63 -6.23
C ILE A 384 -14.19 -9.90 -5.77
N SER A 385 -14.84 -11.07 -5.87
CA SER A 385 -14.34 -12.36 -5.39
C SER A 385 -12.94 -12.75 -5.89
N THR A 386 -12.55 -12.34 -7.11
CA THR A 386 -11.20 -12.58 -7.63
C THR A 386 -10.17 -11.67 -6.96
N LEU A 387 -10.56 -10.46 -6.57
CA LEU A 387 -9.70 -9.49 -5.91
C LEU A 387 -9.57 -9.75 -4.40
N THR A 388 -10.59 -10.34 -3.77
CA THR A 388 -10.54 -10.71 -2.35
C THR A 388 -9.55 -11.83 -2.05
N ALA A 389 -9.10 -12.56 -3.07
CA ALA A 389 -7.99 -13.51 -2.95
C ALA A 389 -6.69 -12.86 -2.44
N GLY A 390 -6.54 -11.53 -2.51
CA GLY A 390 -5.42 -10.82 -1.88
C GLY A 390 -5.63 -10.45 -0.41
N ASN A 391 -6.60 -11.05 0.29
CA ASN A 391 -6.90 -10.79 1.70
C ASN A 391 -7.32 -9.36 2.04
N GLY A 392 -8.10 -8.76 1.15
CA GLY A 392 -8.73 -7.48 1.40
C GLY A 392 -9.92 -7.25 0.49
N ALA A 393 -10.80 -6.33 0.84
CA ALA A 393 -12.00 -6.05 0.07
C ALA A 393 -12.16 -4.56 -0.24
N VAL A 394 -13.41 -4.09 -0.38
CA VAL A 394 -13.72 -2.75 -0.90
C VAL A 394 -13.05 -1.64 -0.09
N HIS A 395 -13.03 -1.75 1.25
CA HIS A 395 -12.38 -0.74 2.08
C HIS A 395 -10.85 -0.76 1.95
N CYS A 396 -10.24 -1.96 1.86
CA CYS A 396 -8.80 -2.13 1.64
C CYS A 396 -8.35 -1.60 0.27
N MET A 397 -9.19 -1.73 -0.77
CA MET A 397 -8.90 -1.29 -2.14
C MET A 397 -9.05 0.22 -2.37
N THR A 398 -9.50 0.96 -1.36
CA THR A 398 -9.86 2.38 -1.52
C THR A 398 -9.16 3.26 -0.50
N GLN A 399 -8.56 4.36 -0.96
CA GLN A 399 -8.16 5.48 -0.10
C GLN A 399 -9.08 6.65 -0.34
N VAL A 400 -9.80 7.08 0.71
CA VAL A 400 -10.65 8.26 0.61
C VAL A 400 -9.83 9.52 0.91
N ILE A 401 -9.56 10.30 -0.13
CA ILE A 401 -8.73 11.51 -0.07
C ILE A 401 -9.49 12.78 0.30
N SER A 402 -10.81 12.80 0.11
CA SER A 402 -11.65 13.95 0.44
C SER A 402 -13.08 13.50 0.74
N ARG A 403 -13.67 14.12 1.77
CA ARG A 403 -15.10 14.02 2.10
C ARG A 403 -15.59 15.42 2.47
N GLN A 404 -16.76 15.79 1.98
CA GLN A 404 -17.44 17.01 2.38
C GLN A 404 -18.49 16.67 3.45
N ARG A 405 -18.45 17.36 4.59
CA ARG A 405 -19.58 17.33 5.52
C ARG A 405 -20.75 18.03 4.84
N LYS A 406 -21.92 17.39 4.83
CA LYS A 406 -23.15 18.10 4.50
C LYS A 406 -23.35 19.16 5.58
N ALA A 407 -23.54 20.43 5.16
CA ALA A 407 -24.01 21.45 6.09
C ALA A 407 -25.31 20.93 6.71
N ARG A 408 -25.37 20.96 8.05
CA ARG A 408 -26.55 20.51 8.80
C ARG A 408 -27.72 21.47 8.60
#